data_AF-A0A919V3K1-F1
#
_entry.id   AF-A0A919V3K1-F1
#
_cell.length_a   1.000
_cell.length_b   1.000
_cell.length_c   1.000
_cell.angle_alpha   90.00
_cell.angle_beta   90.00
_cell.angle_gamma   90.00
#
_symmetry.space_group_name_H-M   'P 1'
#
loop_
_entity.id
_entity.type
_entity.pdbx_description
1 polymer ?
#
loop_
_entity_poly.entity_id
_entity_poly.type
_entity_poly.pdbx_seq_one_letter_code
_entity_poly.pdbx_strand_id
1 'polypeptide(L)'
;MGEGEKARLIAWSRELRGVHDRLRDALTVTRQALAAGEPVEPATRDLLLFCHGFCAALTAHHEGEDRHLFPAIAERYPELRDTLHRLRQDHSMIAHLLAGLQAAVARAAPPAELLRNLEGVAPIMESHFRYEERRLLTVLETLALDADPQVVLGPL
;
A
#
# COMPACT_ATOMS: atom_id res chain seq x y z
N MET A 1 5.87 16.47 32.95
CA MET A 1 5.61 15.65 31.74
C MET A 1 5.62 14.20 32.19
N GLY A 2 4.46 13.56 32.26
CA GLY A 2 4.31 12.23 32.87
C GLY A 2 4.77 11.12 31.92
N GLU A 3 5.33 10.05 32.49
CA GLU A 3 5.77 8.85 31.76
C GLU A 3 4.67 8.21 30.90
N GLY A 4 3.38 8.46 31.20
CA GLY A 4 2.24 8.01 30.40
C GLY A 4 1.98 8.82 29.11
N GLU A 5 2.48 10.04 28.99
CA GLU A 5 2.30 10.90 27.80
C GLU A 5 3.34 10.60 26.72
N LYS A 6 4.50 10.05 27.12
CA LYS A 6 5.53 9.54 26.20
C LYS A 6 5.20 8.16 25.61
N ALA A 7 4.20 7.47 26.13
CA ALA A 7 3.89 6.07 25.80
C ALA A 7 2.94 5.87 24.60
N ARG A 8 2.46 6.92 23.92
CA ARG A 8 1.71 6.78 22.65
C ARG A 8 2.10 7.81 21.60
N LEU A 9 3.40 8.10 21.47
CA LEU A 9 3.88 8.42 20.13
C LEU A 9 3.72 7.14 19.32
N ILE A 10 2.66 7.05 18.50
CA ILE A 10 2.59 6.05 17.44
C ILE A 10 3.92 6.17 16.71
N ALA A 11 4.70 5.09 16.69
CA ALA A 11 5.91 5.05 15.89
C ALA A 11 5.45 4.92 14.43
N TRP A 12 4.98 6.02 13.84
CA TRP A 12 4.43 6.06 12.49
C TRP A 12 5.38 5.43 11.47
N SER A 13 6.69 5.54 11.70
CA SER A 13 7.72 4.85 10.92
C SER A 13 7.61 3.33 10.96
N ARG A 14 7.31 2.74 12.12
CA ARG A 14 7.09 1.30 12.28
C ARG A 14 5.77 0.86 11.66
N GLU A 15 4.71 1.63 11.85
CA GLU A 15 3.40 1.32 11.27
C GLU A 15 3.45 1.32 9.74
N LEU A 16 4.06 2.36 9.15
CA LEU A 16 4.24 2.45 7.69
C LEU A 16 5.01 1.26 7.15
N ARG A 17 6.18 0.95 7.74
CA ARG A 17 6.98 -0.20 7.32
C ARG A 17 6.19 -1.52 7.47
N GLY A 18 5.45 -1.67 8.57
CA GLY A 18 4.63 -2.86 8.79
C GLY A 18 3.51 -3.01 7.75
N VAL A 19 2.88 -1.91 7.33
CA VAL A 19 1.91 -1.91 6.21
C VAL A 19 2.60 -2.31 4.89
N HIS A 20 3.76 -1.74 4.57
CA HIS A 20 4.50 -2.11 3.36
C HIS A 20 4.89 -3.58 3.33
N ASP A 21 5.37 -4.13 4.44
CA ASP A 21 5.76 -5.54 4.52
C ASP A 21 4.57 -6.46 4.29
N ARG A 22 3.41 -6.14 4.88
CA ARG A 22 2.16 -6.90 4.64
C ARG A 22 1.66 -6.79 3.21
N LEU A 23 1.84 -5.64 2.55
CA LEU A 23 1.50 -5.47 1.12
C LEU A 23 2.43 -6.27 0.21
N ARG A 24 3.73 -6.34 0.53
CA ARG A 24 4.70 -7.22 -0.15
C ARG A 24 4.32 -8.69 0.01
N ASP A 25 3.90 -9.10 1.20
CA ASP A 25 3.43 -10.46 1.47
C ASP A 25 2.14 -10.77 0.71
N ALA A 26 1.15 -9.87 0.74
CA ALA A 26 -0.10 -10.03 0.01
C ALA A 26 0.11 -10.16 -1.50
N LEU A 27 1.01 -9.36 -2.08
CA LEU A 27 1.42 -9.49 -3.48
C LEU A 27 2.05 -10.87 -3.76
N THR A 28 2.93 -11.33 -2.87
CA THR A 28 3.60 -12.63 -3.01
C THR A 28 2.59 -13.78 -2.99
N VAL A 29 1.67 -13.79 -2.03
CA VAL A 29 0.60 -14.79 -1.93
C VAL A 29 -0.28 -14.77 -3.18
N THR A 30 -0.68 -13.59 -3.64
CA THR A 30 -1.51 -13.43 -4.85
C THR A 30 -0.81 -14.01 -6.09
N ARG A 31 0.49 -13.74 -6.26
CA ARG A 31 1.28 -14.29 -7.38
C ARG A 31 1.44 -15.81 -7.30
N GLN A 32 1.68 -16.36 -6.11
CA GLN A 32 1.79 -17.81 -5.91
C GLN A 32 0.48 -18.53 -6.21
N ALA A 33 -0.65 -17.98 -5.75
CA ALA A 33 -1.98 -18.51 -6.06
C ALA A 33 -2.25 -18.54 -7.57
N LEU A 34 -1.85 -17.50 -8.30
CA LEU A 34 -1.97 -17.45 -9.77
C LEU A 34 -1.09 -18.46 -10.49
N ALA A 35 0.14 -18.67 -10.00
CA ALA A 35 1.11 -19.56 -10.64
C ALA A 35 0.80 -21.04 -10.41
N ALA A 36 0.16 -21.40 -9.30
CA ALA A 36 -0.10 -22.79 -8.91
C ALA A 36 -1.18 -23.49 -9.77
N GLY A 37 -2.15 -22.76 -10.32
CA GLY A 37 -2.97 -23.13 -11.49
C GLY A 37 -3.45 -24.59 -11.69
N GLU A 38 -3.87 -25.32 -10.65
CA GLU A 38 -4.53 -26.64 -10.80
C GLU A 38 -6.02 -26.47 -11.22
N PRO A 39 -6.59 -27.40 -12.02
CA PRO A 39 -7.94 -27.24 -12.54
C PRO A 39 -9.03 -27.48 -11.49
N VAL A 40 -10.17 -26.81 -11.72
CA VAL A 40 -11.52 -26.99 -11.16
C VAL A 40 -11.90 -26.01 -10.03
N GLU A 41 -12.86 -25.14 -10.37
CA GLU A 41 -13.93 -24.43 -9.64
C GLU A 41 -13.73 -23.78 -8.23
N PRO A 42 -13.20 -24.41 -7.15
CA PRO A 42 -12.95 -23.65 -5.90
C PRO A 42 -11.75 -22.69 -5.98
N ALA A 43 -10.72 -23.04 -6.75
CA ALA A 43 -9.44 -22.31 -6.81
C ALA A 43 -9.56 -20.92 -7.47
N THR A 44 -10.51 -20.74 -8.40
CA THR A 44 -10.75 -19.45 -9.05
C THR A 44 -11.37 -18.43 -8.09
N ARG A 45 -12.22 -18.87 -7.16
CA ARG A 45 -12.85 -17.95 -6.19
C ARG A 45 -11.85 -17.40 -5.19
N ASP A 46 -10.98 -18.25 -4.66
CA ASP A 46 -9.94 -17.84 -3.71
C ASP A 46 -8.94 -16.91 -4.40
N LEU A 47 -8.59 -17.21 -5.65
CA LEU A 47 -7.74 -16.34 -6.45
C LEU A 47 -8.31 -14.93 -6.65
N LEU A 48 -9.59 -14.83 -7.03
CA LEU A 48 -10.27 -13.55 -7.18
C LEU A 48 -10.32 -12.79 -5.84
N LEU A 49 -10.50 -13.51 -4.72
CA LEU A 49 -10.47 -12.95 -3.37
C LEU A 49 -9.09 -12.35 -3.03
N PHE A 50 -7.99 -13.05 -3.33
CA PHE A 50 -6.64 -12.53 -3.11
C PHE A 50 -6.35 -11.29 -3.95
N CYS A 51 -6.65 -11.33 -5.25
CA CYS A 51 -6.47 -10.16 -6.13
C CYS A 51 -7.29 -8.96 -5.65
N HIS A 52 -8.56 -9.16 -5.30
CA HIS A 52 -9.41 -8.09 -4.78
C HIS A 52 -8.92 -7.55 -3.44
N GLY A 53 -8.56 -8.44 -2.50
CA GLY A 53 -8.04 -8.05 -1.20
C GLY A 53 -6.76 -7.23 -1.31
N PHE A 54 -5.80 -7.67 -2.13
CA PHE A 54 -4.57 -6.93 -2.42
C PHE A 54 -4.85 -5.55 -3.01
N CYS A 55 -5.70 -5.46 -4.05
CA CYS A 55 -6.01 -4.18 -4.67
C CYS A 55 -6.70 -3.23 -3.67
N ALA A 56 -7.67 -3.74 -2.91
CA ALA A 56 -8.39 -2.93 -1.93
C ALA A 56 -7.47 -2.40 -0.83
N ALA A 57 -6.59 -3.25 -0.29
CA ALA A 57 -5.65 -2.86 0.75
C ALA A 57 -4.64 -1.81 0.25
N LEU A 58 -4.04 -2.02 -0.93
CA LEU A 58 -3.06 -1.08 -1.49
C LEU A 58 -3.70 0.27 -1.84
N THR A 59 -4.93 0.25 -2.39
CA THR A 59 -5.69 1.49 -2.65
C THR A 59 -5.99 2.24 -1.34
N ALA A 60 -6.50 1.54 -0.33
CA ALA A 60 -6.87 2.17 0.93
C ALA A 60 -5.66 2.74 1.68
N HIS A 61 -4.50 2.08 1.60
CA HIS A 61 -3.23 2.57 2.11
C HIS A 61 -2.83 3.91 1.49
N HIS A 62 -2.67 3.96 0.16
CA HIS A 62 -2.26 5.19 -0.52
C HIS A 62 -3.28 6.32 -0.37
N GLU A 63 -4.58 6.02 -0.40
CA GLU A 63 -5.60 7.04 -0.16
C GLU A 63 -5.60 7.57 1.28
N GLY A 64 -5.26 6.72 2.25
CA GLY A 64 -5.08 7.14 3.64
C GLY A 64 -3.93 8.14 3.77
N GLU A 65 -2.80 7.84 3.12
CA GLU A 65 -1.64 8.70 3.14
C GLU A 65 -1.90 10.05 2.47
N ASP A 66 -2.51 10.02 1.28
CA ASP A 66 -2.86 11.21 0.52
C ASP A 66 -3.80 12.15 1.28
N ARG A 67 -4.78 11.58 2.00
CA ARG A 67 -5.81 12.34 2.71
C ARG A 67 -5.39 12.78 4.10
N HIS A 68 -4.51 12.03 4.77
CA HIS A 68 -4.24 12.23 6.19
C HIS A 68 -2.75 12.42 6.49
N LEU A 69 -1.89 11.49 6.05
CA LEU A 69 -0.47 11.51 6.42
C LEU A 69 0.28 12.66 5.74
N PHE A 70 0.17 12.77 4.43
CA PHE A 70 0.92 13.75 3.65
C PHE A 70 0.53 15.19 3.98
N PRO A 71 -0.74 15.54 4.19
CA PRO A 71 -1.11 16.87 4.70
C PRO A 71 -0.45 17.20 6.05
N ALA A 72 -0.47 16.26 7.01
CA ALA A 72 0.15 16.46 8.32
C ALA A 72 1.67 16.65 8.22
N ILE A 73 2.34 15.89 7.34
CA ILE A 73 3.77 16.09 7.06
C ILE A 73 4.01 17.45 6.40
N ALA A 74 3.21 17.85 5.41
CA ALA A 74 3.39 19.10 4.67
C ALA A 74 3.16 20.37 5.50
N GLU A 75 2.36 20.27 6.56
CA GLU A 75 2.13 21.35 7.53
C GLU A 75 3.39 21.56 8.39
N ARG A 76 3.99 20.47 8.88
CA ARG A 76 5.13 20.53 9.81
C ARG A 76 6.50 20.59 9.13
N TYR A 77 6.62 20.05 7.92
CA TYR A 77 7.85 19.98 7.13
C TYR A 77 7.60 20.52 5.70
N PRO A 78 7.42 21.84 5.53
CA PRO A 78 7.14 22.46 4.23
C PRO A 78 8.14 22.11 3.12
N GLU A 79 9.40 21.84 3.48
CA GLU A 79 10.48 21.44 2.57
C GLU A 79 10.26 20.07 1.91
N LEU A 80 9.36 19.24 2.44
CA LEU A 80 9.05 17.92 1.88
C LEU A 80 7.95 17.96 0.82
N ARG A 81 7.31 19.11 0.55
CA ARG A 81 6.18 19.22 -0.38
C ARG A 81 6.45 18.62 -1.77
N ASP A 82 7.64 18.85 -2.33
CA ASP A 82 8.02 18.27 -3.62
C ASP A 82 8.18 16.73 -3.55
N THR A 83 8.67 16.20 -2.43
CA THR A 83 8.74 14.75 -2.20
C THR A 83 7.34 14.16 -2.08
N LEU A 84 6.44 14.79 -1.31
CA LEU A 84 5.06 14.34 -1.16
C LEU A 84 4.26 14.45 -2.47
N HIS A 85 4.60 15.41 -3.34
CA HIS A 85 4.02 15.51 -4.67
C HIS A 85 4.45 14.34 -5.56
N ARG A 86 5.73 13.96 -5.55
CA ARG A 86 6.23 12.78 -6.28
C ARG A 86 5.58 11.48 -5.79
N LEU A 87 5.45 11.30 -4.48
CA LEU A 87 4.77 10.12 -3.91
C LEU A 87 3.30 10.03 -4.37
N ARG A 88 2.57 11.15 -4.39
CA ARG A 88 1.21 11.23 -4.96
C ARG A 88 1.14 10.88 -6.46
N GLN A 89 2.16 11.23 -7.23
CA GLN A 89 2.26 10.83 -8.64
C GLN A 89 2.45 9.31 -8.76
N ASP A 90 3.29 8.71 -7.92
CA ASP A 90 3.44 7.26 -7.85
C ASP A 90 2.12 6.58 -7.45
N HIS A 91 1.39 7.11 -6.46
CA HIS A 91 0.07 6.62 -6.06
C HIS A 91 -0.91 6.62 -7.24
N SER A 92 -0.94 7.71 -8.01
CA SER A 92 -1.81 7.83 -9.19
C SER A 92 -1.47 6.79 -10.27
N MET A 93 -0.18 6.54 -10.50
CA MET A 93 0.28 5.50 -11.43
C MET A 93 -0.08 4.09 -10.94
N ILE A 94 0.15 3.79 -9.67
CA ILE A 94 -0.20 2.48 -9.09
C ILE A 94 -1.71 2.27 -9.13
N ALA A 95 -2.51 3.28 -8.78
CA ALA A 95 -3.97 3.23 -8.84
C ALA A 95 -4.46 2.90 -10.26
N HIS A 96 -3.85 3.46 -11.31
CA HIS A 96 -4.17 3.13 -12.69
C HIS A 96 -3.91 1.65 -13.02
N LEU A 97 -2.77 1.10 -12.57
CA LEU A 97 -2.42 -0.31 -12.78
C LEU A 97 -3.34 -1.25 -12.01
N LEU A 98 -3.69 -0.90 -10.76
CA LEU A 98 -4.65 -1.65 -9.96
C LEU A 98 -6.04 -1.65 -10.58
N ALA A 99 -6.50 -0.53 -11.14
CA ALA A 99 -7.76 -0.48 -11.88
C ALA A 99 -7.76 -1.43 -13.09
N GLY A 100 -6.64 -1.51 -13.82
CA GLY A 100 -6.46 -2.48 -14.90
C GLY A 100 -6.54 -3.94 -14.44
N LEU A 101 -5.87 -4.25 -13.33
CA LEU A 101 -5.95 -5.58 -12.70
C LEU A 101 -7.37 -5.90 -12.23
N GLN A 102 -8.04 -4.97 -11.55
CA GLN A 102 -9.42 -5.14 -11.08
C GLN A 102 -10.39 -5.36 -12.24
N ALA A 103 -10.22 -4.63 -13.36
CA ALA A 103 -11.03 -4.84 -14.56
C ALA A 103 -10.80 -6.24 -15.16
N ALA A 104 -9.56 -6.73 -15.18
CA ALA A 104 -9.23 -8.08 -15.62
C ALA A 104 -9.87 -9.15 -14.71
N VAL A 105 -9.84 -8.94 -13.39
CA VAL A 105 -10.51 -9.79 -12.39
C VAL A 105 -12.03 -9.80 -12.61
N ALA A 106 -12.66 -8.63 -12.78
CA ALA A 106 -14.11 -8.48 -12.96
C ALA A 106 -14.65 -9.20 -14.20
N ARG A 107 -13.84 -9.30 -15.26
CA ARG A 107 -14.21 -10.02 -16.50
C ARG A 107 -13.72 -11.47 -16.55
N ALA A 108 -13.25 -12.01 -15.42
CA ALA A 108 -12.68 -13.35 -15.31
C ALA A 108 -11.58 -13.63 -16.34
N ALA A 109 -10.62 -12.70 -16.48
CA ALA A 109 -9.45 -12.89 -17.34
C ALA A 109 -8.66 -14.15 -16.95
N PRO A 110 -7.98 -14.81 -17.91
CA PRO A 110 -7.21 -16.00 -17.62
C PRO A 110 -6.06 -15.71 -16.64
N PRO A 111 -5.64 -16.67 -15.79
CA PRO A 111 -4.60 -16.47 -14.78
C PRO A 111 -3.29 -15.89 -15.33
N ALA A 112 -2.89 -16.29 -16.54
CA ALA A 112 -1.71 -15.76 -17.21
C ALA A 112 -1.78 -14.24 -17.47
N GLU A 113 -2.97 -13.68 -17.69
CA GLU A 113 -3.15 -12.24 -17.83
C GLU A 113 -3.10 -11.52 -16.49
N LEU A 114 -3.74 -12.07 -15.46
CA LEU A 114 -3.67 -11.52 -14.10
C LEU A 114 -2.23 -11.49 -13.59
N LEU A 115 -1.45 -12.55 -13.88
CA LEU A 115 -0.04 -12.62 -13.52
C LEU A 115 0.78 -11.52 -14.22
N ARG A 116 0.56 -11.27 -15.52
CA ARG A 116 1.22 -10.15 -16.23
C ARG A 116 0.89 -8.79 -15.63
N ASN A 117 -0.35 -8.56 -15.21
CA ASN A 117 -0.74 -7.31 -14.54
C ASN A 117 0.03 -7.13 -13.22
N LEU A 118 0.14 -8.20 -12.41
CA LEU A 118 0.91 -8.17 -11.16
C LEU A 118 2.42 -7.99 -11.39
N GLU A 119 2.97 -8.61 -12.44
CA GLU A 119 4.36 -8.41 -12.85
C GLU A 119 4.65 -6.97 -13.27
N GLY A 120 3.64 -6.27 -13.81
CA GLY A 120 3.71 -4.83 -14.07
C GLY A 120 3.68 -3.97 -12.81
N VAL A 121 2.80 -4.29 -11.85
CA VAL A 121 2.63 -3.49 -10.62
C VAL A 121 3.77 -3.68 -9.61
N ALA A 122 4.31 -4.90 -9.51
CA ALA A 122 5.30 -5.29 -8.50
C ALA A 122 6.56 -4.41 -8.45
N PRO A 123 7.29 -4.17 -9.55
CA PRO A 123 8.51 -3.36 -9.51
C PRO A 123 8.24 -1.88 -9.19
N ILE A 124 7.08 -1.38 -9.61
CA ILE A 124 6.67 0.01 -9.36
C ILE A 124 6.35 0.19 -7.88
N MET A 125 5.54 -0.70 -7.31
CA MET A 125 5.21 -0.72 -5.88
C MET A 125 6.47 -0.80 -5.01
N GLU A 126 7.40 -1.71 -5.33
CA GLU A 126 8.63 -1.86 -4.56
C GLU A 126 9.54 -0.61 -4.64
N SER A 127 9.66 -0.02 -5.84
CA SER A 127 10.41 1.24 -6.02
C SER A 127 9.81 2.37 -5.18
N HIS A 128 8.48 2.48 -5.21
CA HIS A 128 7.70 3.46 -4.46
C HIS A 128 7.89 3.31 -2.95
N PHE A 129 7.62 2.13 -2.37
CA PHE A 129 7.78 1.89 -0.93
C PHE A 129 9.21 2.19 -0.47
N ARG A 130 10.22 1.73 -1.22
CA ARG A 130 11.60 2.04 -0.88
C ARG A 130 11.89 3.54 -0.93
N TYR A 131 11.33 4.28 -1.90
CA TYR A 131 11.53 5.73 -1.98
C TYR A 131 10.88 6.43 -0.79
N GLU A 132 9.64 6.10 -0.50
CA GLU A 132 8.92 6.65 0.64
C GLU A 132 9.64 6.38 1.94
N GLU A 133 10.00 5.12 2.21
CA GLU A 133 10.67 4.74 3.44
C GLU A 133 11.98 5.51 3.64
N ARG A 134 12.78 5.66 2.57
CA ARG A 134 14.02 6.45 2.61
C ARG A 134 13.79 7.92 2.92
N ARG A 135 12.65 8.48 2.51
CA ARG A 135 12.37 9.92 2.62
C ARG A 135 11.62 10.28 3.90
N LEU A 136 10.74 9.41 4.38
CA LEU A 136 9.76 9.77 5.39
C LEU A 136 10.00 9.08 6.74
N LEU A 137 10.68 7.94 6.84
CA LEU A 137 10.74 7.22 8.13
C LEU A 137 11.33 8.04 9.28
N THR A 138 12.44 8.76 9.07
CA THR A 138 13.01 9.66 10.10
C THR A 138 12.08 10.83 10.44
N VAL A 139 11.30 11.30 9.47
CA VAL A 139 10.29 12.36 9.70
C VAL A 139 9.18 11.82 10.61
N LEU A 140 8.71 10.61 10.30
CA LEU A 140 7.65 9.91 11.02
C LEU A 140 8.02 9.52 12.46
N GLU A 141 9.30 9.34 12.78
CA GLU A 141 9.78 9.15 14.16
C GLU A 141 9.47 10.35 15.07
N THR A 142 9.32 11.53 14.47
CA THR A 142 9.09 12.78 15.21
C THR A 142 7.68 13.32 15.03
N LEU A 143 6.88 12.75 14.12
CA LEU A 143 5.53 13.20 13.79
C LEU A 143 4.56 12.97 14.96
N ALA A 144 3.94 14.06 15.42
CA ALA A 144 2.83 14.00 16.37
C ALA A 144 1.53 14.17 15.58
N LEU A 145 0.87 13.05 15.29
CA LEU A 145 -0.42 12.99 14.62
C LEU A 145 -1.39 12.18 15.49
N ASP A 146 -2.46 12.82 15.96
CA ASP A 146 -3.52 12.19 16.75
C ASP A 146 -4.60 11.63 15.81
N ALA A 147 -4.32 10.44 15.27
CA ALA A 147 -5.22 9.74 14.35
C ALA A 147 -5.04 8.23 14.51
N ASP A 148 -6.07 7.47 14.11
CA ASP A 148 -6.01 6.01 14.05
C ASP A 148 -5.10 5.57 12.90
N PRO A 149 -4.03 4.76 13.14
CA PRO A 149 -3.18 4.22 12.08
C PRO A 149 -3.95 3.52 10.96
N GLN A 150 -5.06 2.86 11.27
CA GLN A 150 -5.86 2.13 10.26
C GLN A 150 -6.59 3.09 9.30
N VAL A 151 -6.88 4.32 9.74
CA VAL A 151 -7.44 5.37 8.89
C VAL A 151 -6.36 6.02 8.03
N VAL A 152 -5.17 6.22 8.61
CA VAL A 152 -4.08 6.96 7.97
C VAL A 152 -3.26 6.09 7.01
N LEU A 153 -3.04 4.82 7.33
CA LEU A 153 -2.21 3.90 6.55
C LEU A 153 -3.01 2.78 5.90
N GLY A 154 -4.34 2.83 6.03
CA GLY A 154 -5.26 1.84 5.50
C GLY A 154 -5.40 0.59 6.38
N PRO A 155 -6.42 -0.23 6.11
CA PRO A 155 -6.68 -1.45 6.82
C PRO A 155 -5.70 -2.53 6.37
N LEU A 156 -4.81 -2.92 7.28
CA LEU A 156 -4.06 -4.17 7.22
C LEU A 156 -3.94 -4.72 8.64
#